data_AF-A0A1J5MWN5-F1
#
_entry.id   AF-A0A1J5MWN5-F1
#
_cell.length_a   1.000
_cell.length_b   1.000
_cell.length_c   1.000
_cell.angle_alpha   90.00
_cell.angle_beta   90.00
_cell.angle_gamma   90.00
#
_symmetry.space_group_name_H-M   'P 1'
#
loop_
_entity.id
_entity.type
_entity.pdbx_description
1 polymer ?
#
loop_
_entity_poly.entity_id
_entity_poly.type
_entity_poly.pdbx_seq_one_letter_code
_entity_poly.pdbx_strand_id
1 'polypeptide(L)' 'MGKPVNLNRFRKTQARAKDKARADENAVKFGRSKLEKELEMTRTAKAKRDLDGHLGGDKGDP' A
#
# COMPACT_ATOMS: atom_id res chain seq x y z
N MET A 1 42.21 22.56 15.53
CA MET A 1 42.21 22.05 14.14
C MET A 1 40.91 21.28 13.88
N GLY A 2 39.99 21.83 13.08
CA GLY A 2 38.68 21.25 12.81
C GLY A 2 38.72 20.23 11.67
N LYS A 3 38.10 19.06 11.85
CA LYS A 3 38.03 18.02 10.82
C LYS A 3 37.12 18.50 9.66
N PRO A 4 37.49 18.28 8.39
CA PRO A 4 36.64 18.66 7.27
C PRO A 4 35.34 17.86 7.27
N VAL A 5 34.21 18.55 7.38
CA VAL A 5 32.87 17.94 7.34
C VAL A 5 32.43 17.74 5.90
N ASN A 6 32.10 16.50 5.54
CA ASN A 6 31.63 16.17 4.19
C ASN A 6 30.16 16.60 4.01
N LEU A 7 29.96 17.77 3.41
CA LEU A 7 28.65 18.36 3.14
C LEU A 7 27.79 17.49 2.21
N ASN A 8 28.38 16.68 1.32
CA ASN A 8 27.64 15.79 0.43
C ASN A 8 26.98 14.64 1.20
N ARG A 9 27.66 14.08 2.21
CA ARG A 9 27.06 13.07 3.09
C ARG A 9 25.88 13.67 3.84
N PHE A 10 26.02 14.88 4.36
CA PHE A 10 24.95 15.58 5.07
C PHE A 10 23.73 15.88 4.18
N ARG A 11 23.95 16.36 2.95
CA ARG A 11 22.86 16.57 1.98
C ARG A 11 22.14 15.26 1.66
N LYS A 12 22.88 14.17 1.46
CA LYS A 12 22.29 12.83 1.23
C LYS A 12 21.49 12.33 2.42
N THR A 13 21.96 12.53 3.65
CA THR A 13 21.19 12.13 4.84
C THR A 13 19.92 12.95 4.99
N GLN A 14 19.98 14.27 4.74
CA GLN A 14 18.79 15.12 4.76
C GLN A 14 17.78 14.75 3.66
N ALA A 15 18.23 14.45 2.44
CA ALA A 15 17.35 14.00 1.37
C ALA A 15 16.61 12.70 1.74
N ARG A 16 17.34 11.71 2.25
CA ARG A 16 16.75 10.44 2.72
C ARG A 16 15.75 10.63 3.86
N ALA A 17 16.04 11.55 4.79
CA ALA A 17 15.12 11.85 5.90
C ALA A 17 13.81 12.47 5.39
N LYS A 18 13.88 13.39 4.42
CA LYS A 18 12.71 13.98 3.77
C LYS A 18 11.89 12.95 2.99
N ASP A 19 12.56 12.06 2.27
CA ASP A 19 11.91 10.97 1.54
C ASP A 19 11.18 10.01 2.47
N LYS A 20 11.79 9.68 3.61
CA LYS A 20 11.17 8.84 4.63
C LYS A 20 9.93 9.51 5.23
N ALA A 21 10.01 10.78 5.63
CA ALA A 21 8.87 11.52 6.16
C ALA A 21 7.70 11.57 5.16
N ARG A 22 7.98 11.81 3.87
CA ARG A 22 6.98 11.75 2.81
C ARG A 22 6.38 10.36 2.62
N ALA A 23 7.20 9.31 2.72
CA ALA A 23 6.74 7.93 2.64
C ALA A 23 5.82 7.57 3.81
N ASP A 24 6.16 8.00 5.03
CA ASP A 24 5.36 7.81 6.24
C ASP A 24 4.03 8.59 6.13
N GLU A 25 4.07 9.84 5.67
CA GLU A 25 2.86 10.62 5.39
C GLU A 25 1.98 9.95 4.33
N ASN A 26 2.57 9.39 3.27
CA ASN A 26 1.83 8.68 2.24
C ASN A 26 1.28 7.34 2.76
N ALA A 27 2.01 6.64 3.63
CA ALA A 27 1.52 5.44 4.28
C ALA A 27 0.31 5.73 5.17
N VAL A 28 0.31 6.85 5.88
CA VAL A 28 -0.83 7.31 6.70
C VAL A 28 -1.98 7.81 5.82
N LYS A 29 -1.70 8.66 4.83
CA LYS A 29 -2.72 9.27 3.95
C LYS A 29 -3.38 8.25 3.04
N PHE A 30 -2.61 7.30 2.53
CA PHE A 30 -3.09 6.32 1.57
C PHE A 30 -3.37 4.96 2.21
N GLY A 31 -2.94 4.72 3.45
CA GLY A 31 -3.46 3.74 4.44
C GLY A 31 -3.46 2.27 4.07
N ARG A 32 -3.32 1.95 2.78
CA ARG A 32 -3.33 0.63 2.20
C ARG A 32 -2.10 0.57 1.31
N SER A 33 -1.15 -0.27 1.69
CA SER A 33 -0.07 -0.65 0.80
C SER A 33 -0.65 -1.30 -0.46
N LYS A 34 0.09 -1.27 -1.57
CA LYS A 34 -0.33 -1.91 -2.82
C LYS A 34 -0.69 -3.39 -2.60
N LEU A 35 0.04 -4.07 -1.73
CA LEU A 35 -0.19 -5.47 -1.33
C LEU A 35 -1.50 -5.65 -0.56
N GLU A 36 -1.83 -4.77 0.37
CA GLU A 36 -3.13 -4.83 1.08
C GLU A 36 -4.29 -4.54 0.16
N LYS A 37 -4.13 -3.62 -0.79
CA LYS A 37 -5.15 -3.35 -1.81
C LYS A 37 -5.38 -4.57 -2.70
N GLU A 38 -4.32 -5.27 -3.09
CA GLU A 38 -4.39 -6.48 -3.91
C GLU A 38 -5.00 -7.67 -3.14
N LEU A 39 -4.65 -7.82 -1.86
CA LEU A 39 -5.28 -8.79 -0.95
C LEU A 39 -6.78 -8.50 -0.76
N GLU A 40 -7.18 -7.24 -0.66
CA GLU A 40 -8.58 -6.86 -0.52
C GLU A 40 -9.36 -7.07 -1.82
N MET A 41 -8.75 -6.74 -2.97
CA MET A 41 -9.32 -7.05 -4.29
C MET A 41 -9.52 -8.54 -4.52
N THR A 42 -8.55 -9.37 -4.16
CA THR A 42 -8.67 -10.83 -4.30
C THR A 42 -9.73 -11.40 -3.36
N ARG A 43 -9.81 -10.91 -2.12
CA ARG A 43 -10.86 -11.27 -1.15
C ARG A 43 -12.25 -10.86 -1.62
N THR A 44 -12.41 -9.64 -2.14
CA THR A 44 -13.69 -9.16 -2.67
C THR A 44 -14.10 -9.87 -3.96
N ALA A 45 -13.15 -10.19 -4.84
CA ALA A 45 -13.41 -10.98 -6.04
C ALA A 45 -13.86 -12.41 -5.69
N LYS A 46 -13.22 -13.04 -4.71
CA LYS A 46 -13.64 -14.35 -4.20
C LYS A 46 -15.03 -14.28 -3.58
N ALA A 47 -15.28 -13.31 -2.68
CA ALA A 47 -16.58 -13.12 -2.06
C ALA A 47 -17.69 -12.87 -3.09
N LYS A 48 -17.42 -12.09 -4.14
CA LYS A 48 -18.37 -11.90 -5.26
C LYS A 48 -18.65 -13.21 -5.98
N ARG A 49 -17.62 -13.99 -6.32
CA ARG A 49 -17.78 -15.29 -6.99
C ARG A 49 -18.57 -16.27 -6.13
N ASP A 50 -18.31 -16.31 -4.82
CA ASP A 50 -19.00 -17.19 -3.89
C ASP A 50 -20.48 -16.78 -3.75
N LEU A 51 -20.78 -15.47 -3.69
CA LEU A 51 -22.16 -14.96 -3.69
C LEU A 51 -22.89 -15.20 -5.01
N ASP A 52 -22.22 -15.01 -6.15
CA ASP A 52 -22.79 -15.23 -7.48
C ASP A 52 -23.09 -16.72 -7.72
N GLY A 53 -22.24 -17.61 -7.19
CA GLY A 53 -22.51 -19.06 -7.15
C GLY A 53 -23.69 -19.43 -6.25
N HIS A 54 -23.91 -18.69 -5.15
CA HIS A 54 -25.08 -18.86 -4.29
C HIS A 54 -26.36 -18.30 -4.92
N LEU A 55 -26.31 -17.17 -5.64
CA LEU A 55 -27.45 -16.60 -6.38
C LEU A 55 -27.80 -17.41 -7.63
N GLY A 56 -26.82 -18.04 -8.29
CA GLY A 56 -27.03 -18.91 -9.44
C GLY A 56 -27.58 -20.30 -9.10
N GLY A 57 -27.56 -20.69 -7.82
CA GLY A 57 -28.13 -21.95 -7.33
C GLY A 57 -29.61 -21.88 -6.92
N ASP A 58 -30.19 -20.67 -6.86
CA ASP A 58 -31.61 -20.42 -6.51
C ASP A 58 -32.38 -19.76 -7.67
N LYS A 59 -31.90 -19.96 -8.89
CA LYS A 59 -32.70 -19.86 -10.12
C LYS A 59 -32.79 -21.26 -10.74
N GLY A 60 -33.34 -22.18 -9.96
CA GLY A 60 -34.04 -23.33 -10.52
C GLY A 60 -35.43 -22.88 -10.95
N ASP A 61 -35.77 -23.18 -12.20
CA ASP A 61 -37.04 -22.94 -12.89
C ASP A 61 -38.29 -23.29 -12.04
N PRO A 62 -39.46 -22.68 -12.33
CA PRO A 62 -40.24 -23.06 -13.52
C PRO A 62 -40.35 -21.98 -14.61
#